data_AF-A0A7C0UUB1-F1
#
_entry.id   AF-A0A7C0UUB1-F1
#
_cell.length_a   1.000
_cell.length_b   1.000
_cell.length_c   1.000
_cell.angle_alpha   90.00
_cell.angle_beta   90.00
_cell.angle_gamma   90.00
#
_symmetry.space_group_name_H-M   'P 1'
#
loop_
_entity.id
_entity.type
_entity.pdbx_description
1 polymer ?
#
loop_
_entity_poly.entity_id
_entity_poly.type
_entity_poly.pdbx_seq_one_letter_code
_entity_poly.pdbx_strand_id
1 'polypeptide(L)'
;TTRTAPLSVGDGVTVGHGAILHGCRVGDGVLVGMGAVVLDGAEIGAGSIVAAGALVPPGMRVPERSLVAGVPAKVKRQVSDEELKEIERSADHYYRLSLEHRELWGQDAGSDAVEPCGSSLPDEAARKDTGGVAAVLFDMDGVVIDSMGEHARAWIQAAERFGVQVTEEEVFRREGEQGIITARDFLSKLEGVRPTGRMVREFLQLKEQIFKSSSRIKPFEGIGAVLDSLKSHGFRLGLVTGTSKGELDRVLPGDLASRFEVVVTGDSVVRGKPHPEPYLAACEKLGVDPQDAVAVENAPYGIRSAKAAGIFCIAITTYLPPSDLEGADAIVNSHEEIVSVVLEEDVRRKAGA
;
A
#
# COMPACT_ATOMS: atom_id res chain seq x y z
N THR A 1 10.93 -30.51 -14.48
CA THR A 1 11.91 -30.49 -15.59
C THR A 1 12.30 -31.92 -15.93
N THR A 2 11.94 -32.37 -17.13
CA THR A 2 12.49 -33.60 -17.71
C THR A 2 13.97 -33.40 -18.03
N ARG A 3 14.78 -34.47 -18.05
CA ARG A 3 16.23 -34.43 -18.35
C ARG A 3 16.58 -33.97 -19.79
N THR A 4 15.65 -33.36 -20.51
CA THR A 4 15.70 -33.16 -21.97
C THR A 4 16.17 -31.78 -22.40
N ALA A 5 15.99 -30.73 -21.59
CA ALA A 5 16.57 -29.40 -21.84
C ALA A 5 16.71 -28.58 -20.53
N PRO A 6 17.91 -28.08 -20.18
CA PRO A 6 18.08 -27.23 -19.00
C PRO A 6 17.51 -25.83 -19.23
N LEU A 7 16.93 -25.22 -18.18
CA LEU A 7 16.60 -23.81 -18.16
C LEU A 7 17.85 -23.01 -17.78
N SER A 8 18.25 -22.04 -18.60
CA SER A 8 19.32 -21.09 -18.29
C SER A 8 18.84 -19.66 -18.49
N VAL A 9 19.00 -18.82 -17.47
CA VAL A 9 18.59 -17.41 -17.48
C VAL A 9 19.84 -16.54 -17.28
N GLY A 10 20.05 -15.59 -18.18
CA GLY A 10 21.17 -14.64 -18.13
C GLY A 10 21.00 -13.53 -17.09
N ASP A 11 21.98 -12.64 -17.05
CA ASP A 11 22.02 -11.54 -16.10
C ASP A 11 21.05 -10.41 -16.51
N GLY A 12 20.46 -9.73 -15.53
CA GLY A 12 19.56 -8.59 -15.78
C GLY A 12 18.26 -8.98 -16.49
N VAL A 13 17.84 -10.24 -16.42
CA VAL A 13 16.56 -10.69 -16.98
C VAL A 13 15.40 -10.33 -16.07
N THR A 14 14.34 -9.77 -16.65
CA THR A 14 13.07 -9.53 -15.95
C THR A 14 12.05 -10.59 -16.39
N VAL A 15 11.49 -11.33 -15.43
CA VAL A 15 10.42 -12.31 -15.68
C VAL A 15 9.10 -11.78 -15.15
N GLY A 16 8.19 -11.45 -16.06
CA GLY A 16 6.89 -10.90 -15.72
C GLY A 16 5.98 -11.90 -15.00
N HIS A 17 5.01 -11.36 -14.26
CA HIS A 17 4.04 -12.13 -13.48
C HIS A 17 3.36 -13.22 -14.32
N GLY A 18 3.35 -14.46 -13.78
CA GLY A 18 2.71 -15.59 -14.44
C GLY A 18 3.38 -16.07 -15.73
N ALA A 19 4.58 -15.59 -16.06
CA ALA A 19 5.35 -16.12 -17.18
C ALA A 19 5.89 -17.53 -16.89
N ILE A 20 5.97 -18.37 -17.92
CA ILE A 20 6.41 -19.77 -17.82
C ILE A 20 7.66 -19.94 -18.68
N LEU A 21 8.78 -20.32 -18.05
CA LEU A 21 10.01 -20.69 -18.74
C LEU A 21 10.24 -22.19 -18.59
N HIS A 22 10.21 -22.93 -19.69
CA HIS A 22 10.32 -24.38 -19.67
C HIS A 22 11.46 -24.84 -20.59
N GLY A 23 12.57 -25.29 -19.98
CA GLY A 23 13.71 -25.90 -20.68
C GLY A 23 14.34 -25.03 -21.78
N CYS A 24 14.38 -23.70 -21.59
CA CYS A 24 14.84 -22.74 -22.59
C CYS A 24 16.11 -21.99 -22.15
N ARG A 25 16.76 -21.28 -23.09
CA ARG A 25 17.85 -20.34 -22.80
C ARG A 25 17.36 -18.92 -22.99
N VAL A 26 17.55 -18.08 -21.97
CA VAL A 26 17.25 -16.66 -21.99
C VAL A 26 18.58 -15.90 -21.83
N GLY A 27 18.93 -15.08 -22.82
CA GLY A 27 20.14 -14.24 -22.80
C GLY A 27 20.03 -13.05 -21.86
N ASP A 28 21.14 -12.32 -21.71
CA ASP A 28 21.24 -11.19 -20.78
C ASP A 28 20.31 -10.03 -21.17
N GLY A 29 19.79 -9.31 -20.18
CA GLY A 29 18.96 -8.13 -20.40
C GLY A 29 17.71 -8.42 -21.22
N VAL A 30 17.04 -9.56 -20.99
CA VAL A 30 15.77 -9.90 -21.63
C VAL A 30 14.60 -9.53 -20.73
N LEU A 31 13.54 -8.97 -21.30
CA LEU A 31 12.26 -8.79 -20.61
C LEU A 31 11.25 -9.81 -21.13
N VAL A 32 10.83 -10.71 -20.24
CA VAL A 32 9.75 -11.66 -20.50
C VAL A 32 8.45 -11.07 -19.97
N GLY A 33 7.53 -10.73 -20.86
CA GLY A 33 6.26 -10.12 -20.52
C GLY A 33 5.38 -11.03 -19.66
N MET A 34 4.48 -10.43 -18.90
CA MET A 34 3.53 -11.16 -18.06
C MET A 34 2.73 -12.19 -18.86
N GLY A 35 2.52 -13.37 -18.28
CA GLY A 35 1.78 -14.48 -18.91
C GLY A 35 2.42 -15.04 -20.18
N ALA A 36 3.65 -14.65 -20.54
CA ALA A 36 4.34 -15.24 -21.68
C ALA A 36 4.82 -16.67 -21.38
N VAL A 37 4.85 -17.53 -22.39
CA VAL A 37 5.26 -18.93 -22.27
C VAL A 37 6.41 -19.20 -23.24
N VAL A 38 7.54 -19.65 -22.72
CA VAL A 38 8.74 -20.03 -23.50
C VAL A 38 8.97 -21.52 -23.36
N LEU A 39 8.86 -22.24 -24.48
CA LEU A 39 8.89 -23.71 -24.51
C LEU A 39 10.29 -24.28 -24.76
N ASP A 40 10.39 -25.61 -24.62
CA ASP A 40 11.65 -26.36 -24.60
C ASP A 40 12.58 -26.07 -25.78
N GLY A 41 13.86 -25.87 -25.49
CA GLY A 41 14.91 -25.63 -26.47
C GLY A 41 14.83 -24.28 -27.18
N ALA A 42 13.89 -23.40 -26.82
CA ALA A 42 13.90 -22.03 -27.33
C ALA A 42 15.12 -21.26 -26.79
N GLU A 43 15.68 -20.38 -27.61
CA GLU A 43 16.81 -19.51 -27.28
C GLU A 43 16.43 -18.05 -27.54
N ILE A 44 16.40 -17.25 -26.48
CA ILE A 44 16.10 -15.83 -26.53
C ILE A 44 17.40 -15.03 -26.50
N GLY A 45 17.74 -14.33 -27.60
CA GLY A 45 18.93 -13.50 -27.69
C GLY A 45 18.91 -12.32 -26.71
N ALA A 46 20.08 -11.86 -26.30
CA ALA A 46 20.25 -10.76 -25.34
C ALA A 46 19.55 -9.46 -25.78
N GLY A 47 19.07 -8.66 -24.83
CA GLY A 47 18.39 -7.39 -25.09
C GLY A 47 17.02 -7.52 -25.75
N SER A 48 16.42 -8.71 -25.74
CA SER A 48 15.14 -8.98 -26.42
C SER A 48 13.93 -8.79 -25.49
N ILE A 49 12.77 -8.57 -26.09
CA ILE A 49 11.49 -8.48 -25.39
C ILE A 49 10.57 -9.59 -25.89
N VAL A 50 10.10 -10.43 -24.97
CA VAL A 50 8.98 -11.33 -25.22
C VAL A 50 7.72 -10.62 -24.77
N ALA A 51 6.82 -10.29 -25.69
CA ALA A 51 5.60 -9.55 -25.37
C ALA A 51 4.70 -10.33 -24.39
N ALA A 52 3.89 -9.61 -23.62
CA ALA A 52 2.91 -10.21 -22.72
C ALA A 52 2.00 -11.21 -23.46
N GLY A 53 1.75 -12.36 -22.84
CA GLY A 53 0.91 -13.43 -23.40
C GLY A 53 1.47 -14.12 -24.65
N ALA A 54 2.73 -13.88 -25.04
CA ALA A 54 3.32 -14.54 -26.20
C ALA A 54 3.66 -16.02 -25.91
N LEU A 55 3.52 -16.89 -26.92
CA LEU A 55 3.91 -18.31 -26.85
C LEU A 55 5.11 -18.57 -27.77
N VAL A 56 6.31 -18.63 -27.21
CA VAL A 56 7.53 -18.97 -27.97
C VAL A 56 7.59 -20.48 -28.17
N PRO A 57 7.51 -20.98 -29.42
CA PRO A 57 7.46 -22.42 -29.71
C PRO A 57 8.80 -23.12 -29.42
N PRO A 58 8.78 -24.47 -29.27
CA PRO A 58 9.99 -25.25 -29.00
C PRO A 58 11.06 -25.05 -30.06
N GLY A 59 12.33 -24.95 -29.63
CA GLY A 59 13.48 -24.80 -30.54
C GLY A 59 13.61 -23.45 -31.26
N MET A 60 12.72 -22.48 -30.99
CA MET A 60 12.78 -21.17 -31.65
C MET A 60 14.04 -20.40 -31.24
N ARG A 61 14.79 -19.91 -32.23
CA ARG A 61 15.93 -19.01 -32.02
C ARG A 61 15.51 -17.56 -32.30
N VAL A 62 15.51 -16.74 -31.27
CA VAL A 62 15.23 -15.31 -31.34
C VAL A 62 16.56 -14.58 -31.40
N PRO A 63 16.83 -13.77 -32.46
CA PRO A 63 18.03 -12.95 -32.53
C PRO A 63 18.10 -11.93 -31.39
N GLU A 64 19.30 -11.46 -31.07
CA GLU A 64 19.49 -10.38 -30.10
C GLU A 64 18.67 -9.13 -30.47
N ARG A 65 18.31 -8.35 -29.45
CA ARG A 65 17.57 -7.10 -29.58
C ARG A 65 16.29 -7.25 -30.39
N SER A 66 15.54 -8.33 -30.18
CA SER A 66 14.30 -8.62 -30.92
C SER A 66 13.05 -8.49 -30.06
N LEU A 67 12.00 -7.88 -30.61
CA LEU A 67 10.65 -7.95 -30.04
C LEU A 67 9.93 -9.17 -30.63
N VAL A 68 9.50 -10.07 -29.76
CA VAL A 68 8.83 -11.33 -30.12
C VAL A 68 7.42 -11.33 -29.56
N ALA A 69 6.42 -11.56 -30.40
CA ALA A 69 5.02 -11.47 -30.00
C ALA A 69 4.10 -12.43 -30.75
N GLY A 70 3.00 -12.82 -30.10
CA GLY A 70 1.92 -13.62 -30.67
C GLY A 70 1.86 -15.06 -30.15
N VAL A 71 0.85 -15.80 -30.61
CA VAL A 71 0.62 -17.22 -30.31
C VAL A 71 0.31 -17.94 -31.63
N PRO A 72 1.26 -18.70 -32.22
CA PRO A 72 2.65 -18.81 -31.83
C PRO A 72 3.42 -17.50 -32.09
N ALA A 73 4.43 -17.24 -31.27
CA ALA A 73 5.19 -16.00 -31.30
C ALA A 73 6.11 -15.94 -32.52
N LYS A 74 6.26 -14.74 -33.07
CA LYS A 74 7.18 -14.43 -34.18
C LYS A 74 7.98 -13.18 -33.86
N VAL A 75 9.21 -13.11 -34.38
CA VAL A 75 10.00 -11.87 -34.36
C VAL A 75 9.25 -10.82 -35.17
N LYS A 76 8.96 -9.68 -34.55
CA LYS A 76 8.20 -8.57 -35.17
C LYS A 76 9.11 -7.49 -35.70
N ARG A 77 10.04 -7.05 -34.86
CA ARG A 77 10.98 -5.95 -35.15
C ARG A 77 12.16 -6.01 -34.18
N GLN A 78 13.15 -5.16 -34.39
CA GLN A 78 14.17 -4.91 -33.38
C GLN A 78 13.63 -4.03 -32.23
N VAL A 79 14.23 -4.23 -31.06
CA VAL A 79 14.03 -3.44 -29.84
C VAL A 79 14.77 -2.11 -29.98
N SER A 80 14.09 -1.01 -29.65
CA SER A 80 14.67 0.33 -29.71
C SER A 80 15.67 0.56 -28.57
N ASP A 81 16.51 1.58 -28.70
CA ASP A 81 17.45 1.96 -27.62
C ASP A 81 16.72 2.45 -26.36
N GLU A 82 15.51 2.99 -26.50
CA GLU A 82 14.68 3.41 -25.37
C GLU A 82 14.12 2.20 -24.62
N GLU A 83 13.62 1.20 -25.36
CA GLU A 83 13.13 -0.06 -24.80
C GLU A 83 14.27 -0.84 -24.11
N LEU A 84 15.49 -0.83 -24.64
CA LEU A 84 16.65 -1.43 -23.94
C LEU A 84 16.89 -0.79 -22.58
N LYS A 85 16.83 0.54 -22.49
CA LYS A 85 16.96 1.26 -21.21
C LYS A 85 15.80 0.94 -20.26
N GLU A 86 14.62 0.60 -20.77
CA GLU A 86 13.51 0.15 -19.94
C GLU A 86 13.74 -1.25 -19.37
N ILE A 87 14.34 -2.16 -20.16
CA ILE A 87 14.71 -3.49 -19.67
C ILE A 87 15.71 -3.38 -18.51
N GLU A 88 16.76 -2.57 -18.68
CA GLU A 88 17.75 -2.31 -17.63
C GLU A 88 17.10 -1.72 -16.37
N ARG A 89 16.27 -0.68 -16.54
CA ARG A 89 15.55 -0.05 -15.42
C ARG A 89 14.61 -1.02 -14.70
N SER A 90 13.95 -1.91 -15.44
CA SER A 90 13.05 -2.91 -14.88
C SER A 90 13.82 -3.94 -14.04
N ALA A 91 14.93 -4.46 -14.57
CA ALA A 91 15.78 -5.42 -13.87
C ALA A 91 16.36 -4.82 -12.59
N ASP A 92 16.86 -3.59 -12.66
CA ASP A 92 17.38 -2.84 -11.52
C ASP A 92 16.34 -2.63 -10.41
N HIS A 93 15.10 -2.31 -10.80
CA HIS A 93 14.00 -2.07 -9.87
C HIS A 93 13.67 -3.35 -9.09
N TYR A 94 13.49 -4.48 -9.79
CA TYR A 94 13.20 -5.76 -9.13
C TYR A 94 14.38 -6.30 -8.33
N TYR A 95 15.61 -6.07 -8.77
CA TYR A 95 16.80 -6.41 -7.99
C TYR A 95 16.83 -5.62 -6.67
N ARG A 96 16.60 -4.30 -6.70
CA ARG A 96 16.50 -3.47 -5.49
C ARG A 96 15.38 -3.95 -4.57
N LEU A 97 14.19 -4.21 -5.10
CA LEU A 97 13.08 -4.74 -4.32
C LEU A 97 13.42 -6.10 -3.69
N SER A 98 14.17 -6.97 -4.40
CA SER A 98 14.61 -8.26 -3.85
C SER A 98 15.59 -8.10 -2.68
N LEU A 99 16.49 -7.11 -2.74
CA LEU A 99 17.38 -6.78 -1.63
C LEU A 99 16.60 -6.23 -0.45
N GLU A 100 15.62 -5.36 -0.69
CA GLU A 100 14.71 -4.84 0.33
C GLU A 100 13.94 -5.98 1.03
N HIS A 101 13.34 -6.90 0.26
CA HIS A 101 12.68 -8.08 0.82
C HIS A 101 13.66 -8.98 1.59
N ARG A 102 14.85 -9.24 1.06
CA ARG A 102 15.85 -10.08 1.74
C ARG A 102 16.33 -9.45 3.04
N GLU A 103 16.41 -8.12 3.11
CA GLU A 103 16.78 -7.41 4.33
C GLU A 103 15.63 -7.32 5.35
N LEU A 104 14.38 -7.33 4.89
CA LEU A 104 13.19 -7.29 5.73
C LEU A 104 12.82 -8.66 6.33
N TRP A 105 13.06 -9.75 5.60
CA TRP A 105 12.60 -11.11 5.96
C TRP A 105 13.74 -12.12 6.17
N GLY A 106 15.00 -11.70 6.06
CA GLY A 106 16.17 -12.57 5.94
C GLY A 106 16.70 -13.25 7.21
N GLN A 107 15.98 -13.28 8.33
CA GLN A 107 16.38 -14.06 9.52
C GLN A 107 15.35 -15.08 10.03
N ASP A 108 14.10 -15.06 9.55
CA ASP A 108 13.06 -16.01 9.97
C ASP A 108 12.42 -16.73 8.78
N ALA A 109 13.22 -17.16 7.80
CA ALA A 109 12.78 -18.19 6.86
C ALA A 109 12.88 -19.59 7.53
N GLY A 110 12.30 -19.70 8.73
CA GLY A 110 11.88 -20.96 9.32
C GLY A 110 10.65 -21.45 8.55
N SER A 111 10.66 -22.73 8.23
CA SER A 111 9.67 -23.42 7.42
C SER A 111 8.28 -23.45 8.09
N ASP A 112 7.49 -22.38 7.95
CA ASP A 112 6.05 -22.46 8.17
C ASP A 112 5.34 -22.23 6.84
N ALA A 113 4.68 -23.29 6.38
CA ALA A 113 3.88 -23.28 5.18
C ALA A 113 2.79 -22.21 5.30
N VAL A 114 2.81 -21.24 4.39
CA VAL A 114 1.70 -20.32 4.17
C VAL A 114 0.50 -21.16 3.73
N GLU A 115 -0.52 -21.27 4.58
CA GLU A 115 -1.80 -21.83 4.14
C GLU A 115 -2.40 -20.90 3.07
N PRO A 116 -2.83 -21.43 1.91
CA PRO A 116 -3.46 -20.63 0.89
C PRO A 116 -4.79 -20.10 1.44
N CYS A 117 -4.91 -18.78 1.51
CA CYS A 117 -6.16 -18.10 1.82
C CYS A 117 -7.24 -18.61 0.87
N GLY A 118 -8.25 -19.25 1.43
CA GLY A 118 -9.36 -19.82 0.69
C GLY A 118 -10.07 -18.76 -0.13
N SER A 119 -10.00 -18.91 -1.44
CA SER A 119 -10.82 -18.15 -2.39
C SER A 119 -12.27 -18.61 -2.28
N SER A 120 -13.01 -18.00 -1.37
CA SER A 120 -14.45 -17.89 -1.51
C SER A 120 -14.80 -16.42 -1.36
N LEU A 121 -14.89 -15.74 -2.50
CA LEU A 121 -15.57 -14.45 -2.60
C LEU A 121 -16.96 -14.64 -1.96
N PRO A 122 -17.36 -13.80 -0.99
CA PRO A 122 -18.76 -13.76 -0.60
C PRO A 122 -19.61 -13.41 -1.82
N ASP A 123 -20.73 -14.11 -1.98
CA ASP A 123 -21.74 -13.89 -3.02
C ASP A 123 -21.93 -12.38 -3.32
N GLU A 124 -21.88 -12.01 -4.60
CA GLU A 124 -22.21 -10.65 -5.11
C GLU A 124 -23.64 -10.21 -4.77
N ALA A 125 -24.45 -11.08 -4.15
CA ALA A 125 -25.88 -10.94 -3.94
C ALA A 125 -26.32 -10.15 -2.69
N ALA A 126 -25.43 -9.41 -2.00
CA ALA A 126 -25.80 -8.65 -0.80
C ALA A 126 -25.30 -7.21 -0.73
N ARG A 127 -24.91 -6.58 -1.85
CA ARG A 127 -24.71 -5.13 -1.89
C ARG A 127 -26.09 -4.47 -1.76
N LYS A 128 -26.39 -3.94 -0.58
CA LYS A 128 -27.61 -3.16 -0.37
C LYS A 128 -27.41 -1.80 -1.02
N ASP A 129 -28.10 -1.57 -2.12
CA ASP A 129 -28.32 -0.22 -2.64
C ASP A 129 -29.13 0.55 -1.59
N THR A 130 -28.46 1.44 -0.86
CA THR A 130 -29.07 2.27 0.19
C THR A 130 -29.57 3.60 -0.36
N GLY A 131 -29.23 3.94 -1.61
CA GLY A 131 -29.40 5.28 -2.18
C GLY A 131 -28.71 6.39 -1.36
N GLY A 132 -27.82 6.05 -0.42
CA GLY A 132 -27.33 6.94 0.63
C GLY A 132 -25.97 6.51 1.19
N VAL A 133 -25.59 7.05 2.35
CA VAL A 133 -24.36 6.60 3.03
C VAL A 133 -24.64 5.26 3.72
N ALA A 134 -23.85 4.24 3.41
CA ALA A 134 -23.93 2.90 4.01
C ALA A 134 -22.90 2.70 5.13
N ALA A 135 -21.72 3.32 5.01
CA ALA A 135 -20.63 3.11 5.97
C ALA A 135 -19.78 4.37 6.20
N VAL A 136 -19.19 4.45 7.40
CA VAL A 136 -18.18 5.44 7.76
C VAL A 136 -16.89 4.73 8.15
N LEU A 137 -15.80 5.10 7.48
CA LEU A 137 -14.47 4.50 7.59
C LEU A 137 -13.52 5.50 8.28
N PHE A 138 -13.10 5.18 9.49
CA PHE A 138 -12.24 6.06 10.28
C PHE A 138 -10.77 5.69 10.11
N ASP A 139 -9.91 6.68 9.92
CA ASP A 139 -8.51 6.52 10.31
C ASP A 139 -8.37 6.38 11.83
N MET A 140 -7.23 5.87 12.31
CA MET A 140 -6.97 5.69 13.73
C MET A 140 -6.16 6.84 14.32
N ASP A 141 -4.99 7.13 13.76
CA ASP A 141 -3.96 7.96 14.37
C ASP A 141 -4.25 9.44 14.12
N GLY A 142 -4.74 10.10 15.17
CA GLY A 142 -5.18 11.48 15.11
C GLY A 142 -6.62 11.68 14.64
N VAL A 143 -7.38 10.59 14.51
CA VAL A 143 -8.85 10.62 14.34
C VAL A 143 -9.54 9.92 15.52
N VAL A 144 -9.24 8.65 15.78
CA VAL A 144 -9.83 7.90 16.91
C VAL A 144 -8.95 7.98 18.15
N ILE A 145 -7.64 7.91 17.94
CA ILE A 145 -6.61 7.90 18.97
C ILE A 145 -5.77 9.18 18.89
N ASP A 146 -5.61 9.87 20.01
CA ASP A 146 -4.68 11.00 20.20
C ASP A 146 -3.25 10.45 20.36
N SER A 147 -2.65 10.06 19.24
CA SER A 147 -1.31 9.44 19.16
C SER A 147 -0.29 10.28 18.39
N MET A 148 -0.72 11.24 17.57
CA MET A 148 0.17 11.94 16.63
C MET A 148 1.29 12.69 17.32
N GLY A 149 1.02 13.34 18.46
CA GLY A 149 2.07 14.01 19.24
C GLY A 149 3.17 13.06 19.71
N GLU A 150 2.83 11.80 20.02
CA GLU A 150 3.81 10.78 20.41
C GLU A 150 4.56 10.19 19.21
N HIS A 151 3.89 10.06 18.04
CA HIS A 151 4.59 9.75 16.79
C HIS A 151 5.59 10.84 16.42
N ALA A 152 5.19 12.11 16.46
CA ALA A 152 6.07 13.26 16.21
C ALA A 152 7.25 13.28 17.19
N ARG A 153 7.00 13.11 18.49
CA ARG A 153 8.06 13.00 19.49
C ARG A 153 9.05 11.89 19.16
N ALA A 154 8.57 10.70 18.77
CA ALA A 154 9.43 9.57 18.44
C ALA A 154 10.25 9.81 17.16
N TRP A 155 9.65 10.39 16.12
CA TRP A 155 10.33 10.77 14.89
C TRP A 155 11.41 11.84 15.12
N ILE A 156 11.08 12.90 15.87
CA ILE A 156 12.00 14.00 16.18
C ILE A 156 13.17 13.49 17.02
N GLN A 157 12.91 12.76 18.10
CA GLN A 157 13.99 12.22 18.95
C GLN A 157 14.85 11.21 18.19
N ALA A 158 14.28 10.39 17.31
CA ALA A 158 15.08 9.53 16.43
C ALA A 158 15.95 10.37 15.49
N ALA A 159 15.39 11.38 14.83
CA ALA A 159 16.11 12.26 13.92
C ALA A 159 17.27 13.02 14.59
N GLU A 160 17.05 13.55 15.80
CA GLU A 160 18.08 14.24 16.59
C GLU A 160 19.30 13.35 16.84
N ARG A 161 19.11 12.04 17.04
CA ARG A 161 20.20 11.07 17.25
C ARG A 161 21.05 10.83 16.01
N PHE A 162 20.50 11.11 14.83
CA PHE A 162 21.22 11.11 13.56
C PHE A 162 21.73 12.51 13.17
N GLY A 163 21.52 13.53 14.00
CA GLY A 163 21.92 14.92 13.72
C GLY A 163 20.98 15.65 12.76
N VAL A 164 19.75 15.15 12.57
CA VAL A 164 18.75 15.76 11.68
C VAL A 164 17.75 16.56 12.51
N GLN A 165 17.41 17.76 12.02
CA GLN A 165 16.32 18.57 12.57
C GLN A 165 15.02 18.29 11.80
N VAL A 166 13.97 17.93 12.54
CA VAL A 166 12.63 17.63 12.04
C VAL A 166 11.63 18.38 12.91
N THR A 167 10.60 18.98 12.32
CA THR A 167 9.52 19.63 13.07
C THR A 167 8.32 18.71 13.22
N GLU A 168 7.44 18.97 14.19
CA GLU A 168 6.18 18.20 14.35
C GLU A 168 5.32 18.26 13.09
N GLU A 169 5.22 19.45 12.49
CA GLU A 169 4.45 19.70 11.27
C GLU A 169 4.95 18.85 10.08
N GLU A 170 6.27 18.67 9.93
CA GLU A 170 6.84 17.78 8.91
C GLU A 170 6.46 16.31 9.14
N VAL A 171 6.33 15.89 10.40
CA VAL A 171 5.87 14.54 10.73
C VAL A 171 4.39 14.40 10.45
N PHE A 172 3.56 15.34 10.90
CA PHE A 172 2.11 15.29 10.74
C PHE A 172 1.69 15.23 9.26
N ARG A 173 2.34 16.00 8.38
CA ARG A 173 2.08 15.95 6.92
C ARG A 173 2.39 14.60 6.27
N ARG A 174 3.25 13.80 6.90
CA ARG A 174 3.68 12.48 6.44
C ARG A 174 2.95 11.34 7.13
N GLU A 175 1.95 11.64 7.96
CA GLU A 175 1.14 10.59 8.57
C GLU A 175 0.48 9.72 7.51
N GLY A 176 0.52 8.40 7.73
CA GLY A 176 0.13 7.39 6.75
C GLY A 176 1.16 7.10 5.65
N GLU A 177 2.28 7.82 5.55
CA GLU A 177 3.39 7.46 4.67
C GLU A 177 4.15 6.23 5.20
N GLN A 178 4.73 5.43 4.30
CA GLN A 178 5.58 4.33 4.70
C GLN A 178 6.81 4.85 5.46
N GLY A 179 7.03 4.38 6.69
CA GLY A 179 8.12 4.86 7.55
C GLY A 179 9.51 4.78 6.90
N ILE A 180 9.77 3.81 6.03
CA ILE A 180 11.03 3.71 5.27
C ILE A 180 11.27 4.94 4.39
N ILE A 181 10.22 5.45 3.73
CA ILE A 181 10.28 6.64 2.88
C ILE A 181 10.52 7.87 3.76
N THR A 182 9.72 8.03 4.81
CA THR A 182 9.85 9.14 5.75
C THR A 182 11.24 9.21 6.42
N ALA A 183 11.76 8.07 6.90
CA ALA A 183 13.08 7.98 7.50
C ALA A 183 14.20 8.30 6.49
N ARG A 184 14.08 7.81 5.25
CA ARG A 184 15.04 8.12 4.18
C ARG A 184 15.04 9.61 3.85
N ASP A 185 13.86 10.22 3.75
CA ASP A 185 13.72 11.65 3.48
C ASP A 185 14.31 12.51 4.61
N PHE A 186 14.03 12.18 5.87
CA PHE A 186 14.65 12.88 7.00
C PHE A 186 16.17 12.73 7.00
N LEU A 187 16.69 11.52 6.83
CA LEU A 187 18.14 11.28 6.77
C LEU A 187 18.80 11.99 5.58
N SER A 188 18.06 12.24 4.49
CA SER A 188 18.59 12.96 3.32
C SER A 188 18.91 14.43 3.59
N LYS A 189 18.42 14.99 4.71
CA LYS A 189 18.78 16.34 5.17
C LYS A 189 20.23 16.44 5.68
N LEU A 190 20.91 15.32 5.90
CA LEU A 190 22.33 15.33 6.28
C LEU A 190 23.22 15.71 5.09
N GLU A 191 23.95 16.82 5.22
CA GLU A 191 24.85 17.27 4.17
C GLU A 191 25.95 16.24 3.88
N GLY A 192 26.13 15.92 2.59
CA GLY A 192 27.18 15.01 2.12
C GLY A 192 26.96 13.53 2.44
N VAL A 193 25.81 13.16 3.02
CA VAL A 193 25.50 11.78 3.40
C VAL A 193 24.40 11.21 2.50
N ARG A 194 24.65 10.05 1.88
CA ARG A 194 23.58 9.27 1.24
C ARG A 194 23.00 8.27 2.25
N PRO A 195 21.70 8.35 2.58
CA PRO A 195 21.09 7.42 3.52
C PRO A 195 21.24 5.97 3.05
N THR A 196 21.93 5.15 3.84
CA THR A 196 22.06 3.72 3.56
C THR A 196 20.86 2.96 4.14
N GLY A 197 20.58 1.76 3.61
CA GLY A 197 19.52 0.90 4.16
C GLY A 197 19.73 0.59 5.66
N ARG A 198 20.99 0.43 6.08
CA ARG A 198 21.35 0.26 7.49
C ARG A 198 20.96 1.47 8.34
N MET A 199 21.27 2.69 7.90
CA MET A 199 20.91 3.90 8.64
C MET A 199 19.39 4.04 8.77
N VAL A 200 18.64 3.77 7.69
CA VAL A 200 17.18 3.80 7.71
C VAL A 200 16.61 2.79 8.71
N ARG A 201 17.15 1.56 8.74
CA ARG A 201 16.75 0.54 9.73
C ARG A 201 17.06 0.96 11.16
N GLU A 202 18.27 1.45 11.43
CA GLU A 202 18.67 1.91 12.76
C GLU A 202 17.79 3.09 13.22
N PHE A 203 17.47 4.01 12.32
CA PHE A 203 16.52 5.10 12.58
C PHE A 203 15.15 4.56 12.99
N LEU A 204 14.57 3.67 12.18
CA LEU A 204 13.23 3.13 12.43
C LEU A 204 13.16 2.31 13.71
N GLN A 205 14.19 1.51 14.00
CA GLN A 205 14.29 0.76 15.25
C GLN A 205 14.33 1.69 16.47
N LEU A 206 15.08 2.79 16.37
CA LEU A 206 15.13 3.79 17.42
C LEU A 206 13.78 4.51 17.60
N LYS A 207 13.14 4.93 16.50
CA LYS A 207 11.80 5.53 16.52
C LYS A 207 10.80 4.61 17.21
N GLU A 208 10.81 3.33 16.83
CA GLU A 208 9.94 2.29 17.40
C GLU A 208 10.17 2.10 18.90
N GLN A 209 11.43 2.05 19.34
CA GLN A 209 11.78 1.95 20.75
C GLN A 209 11.29 3.16 21.55
N ILE A 210 11.45 4.37 21.01
CA ILE A 210 11.02 5.61 21.64
C ILE A 210 9.49 5.68 21.71
N PHE A 211 8.80 5.26 20.65
CA PHE A 211 7.34 5.23 20.60
C PHE A 211 6.76 4.23 21.60
N LYS A 212 7.29 2.99 21.63
CA LYS A 212 6.86 1.93 22.57
C LYS A 212 7.05 2.26 24.05
N SER A 213 7.92 3.20 24.37
CA SER A 213 8.12 3.68 25.76
C SER A 213 7.14 4.78 26.16
N SER A 214 6.27 5.23 25.24
CA SER A 214 5.23 6.21 25.55
C SER A 214 4.02 5.57 26.25
N SER A 215 3.48 6.28 27.23
CA SER A 215 2.27 5.91 27.99
C SER A 215 1.13 6.91 27.84
N ARG A 216 1.25 7.88 26.92
CA ARG A 216 0.32 9.03 26.81
C ARG A 216 -0.77 8.87 25.75
N ILE A 217 -0.74 7.78 25.00
CA ILE A 217 -1.69 7.50 23.92
C ILE A 217 -3.04 7.15 24.52
N LYS A 218 -4.07 7.89 24.11
CA LYS A 218 -5.46 7.71 24.57
C LYS A 218 -6.43 8.02 23.43
N PRO A 219 -7.67 7.55 23.48
CA PRO A 219 -8.70 8.00 22.56
C PRO A 219 -8.99 9.49 22.69
N PHE A 220 -9.45 10.13 21.61
CA PHE A 220 -9.99 11.49 21.70
C PHE A 220 -11.21 11.54 22.62
N GLU A 221 -11.35 12.64 23.36
CA GLU A 221 -12.53 12.86 24.19
C GLU A 221 -13.79 12.91 23.31
N GLY A 222 -14.85 12.20 23.73
CA GLY A 222 -16.12 12.17 22.99
C GLY A 222 -16.16 11.23 21.77
N ILE A 223 -15.04 10.66 21.31
CA ILE A 223 -15.04 9.79 20.12
C ILE A 223 -16.01 8.60 20.24
N GLY A 224 -16.11 8.00 21.43
CA GLY A 224 -17.06 6.90 21.66
C GLY A 224 -18.52 7.31 21.40
N ALA A 225 -18.91 8.51 21.83
CA ALA A 225 -20.26 9.04 21.61
C ALA A 225 -20.53 9.33 20.12
N VAL A 226 -19.52 9.80 19.39
CA VAL A 226 -19.60 10.02 17.93
C VAL A 226 -19.83 8.68 17.20
N LEU A 227 -19.03 7.66 17.53
CA LEU A 227 -19.18 6.32 16.94
C LEU A 227 -20.55 5.72 17.29
N ASP A 228 -20.98 5.82 18.55
CA ASP A 228 -22.28 5.31 19.00
C ASP A 228 -23.45 6.05 18.31
N SER A 229 -23.33 7.36 18.10
CA SER A 229 -24.30 8.16 17.36
C SER A 229 -24.43 7.71 15.90
N LEU A 230 -23.31 7.53 15.18
CA LEU A 230 -23.32 7.05 13.80
C LEU A 230 -23.94 5.65 13.67
N LYS A 231 -23.63 4.74 14.59
CA LYS A 231 -24.27 3.41 14.63
C LYS A 231 -25.77 3.50 14.88
N SER A 232 -26.21 4.41 15.76
CA SER A 232 -27.64 4.61 16.05
C SER A 232 -28.44 5.12 14.85
N HIS A 233 -27.78 5.81 13.92
CA HIS A 233 -28.35 6.22 12.62
C HIS A 233 -28.29 5.13 11.55
N GLY A 234 -27.76 3.94 11.88
CA GLY A 234 -27.73 2.78 11.00
C GLY A 234 -26.49 2.66 10.11
N PHE A 235 -25.48 3.53 10.30
CA PHE A 235 -24.23 3.44 9.54
C PHE A 235 -23.34 2.33 10.07
N ARG A 236 -22.70 1.61 9.14
CA ARG A 236 -21.69 0.61 9.45
C ARG A 236 -20.35 1.27 9.67
N LEU A 237 -19.56 0.79 10.62
CA LEU A 237 -18.29 1.43 10.98
C LEU A 237 -17.10 0.54 10.65
N GLY A 238 -16.11 1.11 9.97
CA GLY A 238 -14.80 0.49 9.73
C GLY A 238 -13.66 1.35 10.25
N LEU A 239 -12.55 0.71 10.62
CA LEU A 239 -11.29 1.37 10.96
C LEU A 239 -10.24 1.03 9.90
N VAL A 240 -9.54 2.02 9.37
CA VAL A 240 -8.53 1.89 8.30
C VAL A 240 -7.26 2.63 8.70
N THR A 241 -6.22 1.91 9.11
CA THR A 241 -4.98 2.50 9.62
C THR A 241 -3.75 1.93 8.91
N GLY A 242 -2.69 2.75 8.82
CA GLY A 242 -1.35 2.29 8.43
C GLY A 242 -0.62 1.53 9.54
N THR A 243 -1.16 1.54 10.76
CA THR A 243 -0.59 0.90 11.94
C THR A 243 -0.72 -0.62 11.89
N SER A 244 0.29 -1.34 12.40
CA SER A 244 0.31 -2.81 12.45
C SER A 244 -0.70 -3.38 13.45
N LYS A 245 -1.09 -4.64 13.28
CA LYS A 245 -2.03 -5.31 14.19
C LYS A 245 -1.52 -5.35 15.63
N GLY A 246 -0.23 -5.65 15.82
CA GLY A 246 0.38 -5.73 17.15
C GLY A 246 0.46 -4.39 17.88
N GLU A 247 0.53 -3.28 17.16
CA GLU A 247 0.48 -1.92 17.73
C GLU A 247 -0.96 -1.49 18.00
N LEU A 248 -1.88 -1.76 17.06
CA LEU A 248 -3.31 -1.50 17.24
C LEU A 248 -3.85 -2.13 18.53
N ASP A 249 -3.53 -3.39 18.79
CA ASP A 249 -4.00 -4.11 19.99
C ASP A 249 -3.46 -3.51 21.30
N ARG A 250 -2.42 -2.68 21.24
CA ARG A 250 -1.86 -1.97 22.40
C ARG A 250 -2.49 -0.59 22.60
N VAL A 251 -2.85 0.09 21.52
CA VAL A 251 -3.26 1.51 21.55
C VAL A 251 -4.77 1.70 21.51
N LEU A 252 -5.51 0.78 20.87
CA LEU A 252 -6.96 0.87 20.73
C LEU A 252 -7.66 0.09 21.85
N PRO A 253 -8.37 0.76 22.78
CA PRO A 253 -9.13 0.08 23.82
C PRO A 253 -10.18 -0.87 23.25
N GLY A 254 -10.38 -2.02 23.90
CA GLY A 254 -11.30 -3.05 23.42
C GLY A 254 -12.75 -2.61 23.30
N ASP A 255 -13.20 -1.68 24.15
CA ASP A 255 -14.56 -1.12 24.07
C ASP A 255 -14.73 -0.26 22.80
N LEU A 256 -13.72 0.51 22.40
CA LEU A 256 -13.74 1.24 21.12
C LEU A 256 -13.58 0.31 19.93
N ALA A 257 -12.67 -0.65 20.01
CA ALA A 257 -12.47 -1.64 18.95
C ALA A 257 -13.77 -2.38 18.61
N SER A 258 -14.59 -2.72 19.62
CA SER A 258 -15.88 -3.40 19.45
C SER A 258 -16.95 -2.61 18.68
N ARG A 259 -16.74 -1.30 18.47
CA ARG A 259 -17.66 -0.45 17.70
C ARG A 259 -17.48 -0.62 16.19
N PHE A 260 -16.29 -1.01 15.75
CA PHE A 260 -15.95 -1.24 14.35
C PHE A 260 -16.28 -2.68 13.95
N GLU A 261 -17.01 -2.85 12.84
CA GLU A 261 -17.29 -4.16 12.27
C GLU A 261 -16.08 -4.72 11.51
N VAL A 262 -15.28 -3.82 10.93
CA VAL A 262 -14.11 -4.15 10.13
C VAL A 262 -12.93 -3.30 10.59
N VAL A 263 -11.77 -3.93 10.68
CA VAL A 263 -10.49 -3.26 10.91
C VAL A 263 -9.52 -3.68 9.80
N VAL A 264 -8.91 -2.70 9.14
CA VAL A 264 -7.84 -2.87 8.16
C VAL A 264 -6.58 -2.22 8.74
N THR A 265 -5.57 -3.04 8.99
CA THR A 265 -4.25 -2.64 9.51
C THR A 265 -3.24 -2.56 8.37
N GLY A 266 -2.13 -1.84 8.58
CA GLY A 266 -1.11 -1.64 7.54
C GLY A 266 -0.42 -2.94 7.09
N ASP A 267 -0.33 -3.93 7.99
CA ASP A 267 0.21 -5.26 7.71
C ASP A 267 -0.81 -6.23 7.08
N SER A 268 -2.08 -5.81 6.93
CA SER A 268 -3.13 -6.60 6.26
C SER A 268 -3.29 -6.30 4.77
N VAL A 269 -2.46 -5.39 4.23
CA VAL A 269 -2.49 -4.92 2.84
C VAL A 269 -1.10 -4.92 2.22
N VAL A 270 -1.03 -5.07 0.90
CA VAL A 270 0.22 -5.02 0.13
C VAL A 270 0.68 -3.58 -0.05
N ARG A 271 -0.25 -2.66 -0.32
CA ARG A 271 0.04 -1.23 -0.53
C ARG A 271 -0.71 -0.36 0.47
N GLY A 272 0.02 0.23 1.41
CA GLY A 272 -0.51 1.20 2.37
C GLY A 272 -0.86 2.57 1.76
N LYS A 273 -1.38 3.47 2.59
CA LYS A 273 -1.68 4.87 2.21
C LYS A 273 -0.42 5.52 1.58
N PRO A 274 -0.56 6.28 0.47
CA PRO A 274 -1.77 6.87 -0.10
C PRO A 274 -2.45 5.99 -1.16
N HIS A 275 -2.06 4.72 -1.31
CA HIS A 275 -2.71 3.80 -2.24
C HIS A 275 -4.15 3.51 -1.77
N PRO A 276 -5.16 3.33 -2.65
CA PRO A 276 -6.57 3.13 -2.25
C PRO A 276 -6.89 1.75 -1.63
N GLU A 277 -5.96 0.80 -1.73
CA GLU A 277 -6.15 -0.59 -1.29
C GLU A 277 -6.68 -0.78 0.14
N PRO A 278 -6.22 -0.03 1.17
CA PRO A 278 -6.75 -0.17 2.52
C PRO A 278 -8.25 0.16 2.63
N TYR A 279 -8.69 1.21 1.92
CA TYR A 279 -10.09 1.61 1.90
C TYR A 279 -10.96 0.66 1.08
N LEU A 280 -10.47 0.22 -0.09
CA LEU A 280 -11.17 -0.77 -0.90
C LEU A 280 -11.35 -2.10 -0.14
N ALA A 281 -10.32 -2.54 0.59
CA ALA A 281 -10.39 -3.73 1.43
C ALA A 281 -11.41 -3.56 2.59
N ALA A 282 -11.53 -2.36 3.16
CA ALA A 282 -12.53 -2.09 4.19
C ALA A 282 -13.96 -2.14 3.62
N CYS A 283 -14.18 -1.51 2.46
CA CYS A 283 -15.45 -1.57 1.74
C CYS A 283 -15.84 -3.00 1.37
N GLU A 284 -14.90 -3.80 0.85
CA GLU A 284 -15.11 -5.20 0.50
C GLU A 284 -15.52 -6.04 1.72
N LYS A 285 -14.78 -5.93 2.83
CA LYS A 285 -15.10 -6.66 4.07
C LYS A 285 -16.44 -6.24 4.67
N LEU A 286 -16.83 -4.97 4.50
CA LEU A 286 -18.15 -4.49 4.87
C LEU A 286 -19.21 -4.87 3.83
N GLY A 287 -18.87 -5.25 2.59
CA GLY A 287 -19.86 -5.46 1.54
C GLY A 287 -20.62 -4.17 1.18
N VAL A 288 -19.92 -3.04 1.15
CA VAL A 288 -20.45 -1.72 0.75
C VAL A 288 -19.71 -1.23 -0.49
N ASP A 289 -20.40 -0.54 -1.39
CA ASP A 289 -19.73 0.09 -2.52
C ASP A 289 -18.96 1.35 -2.04
N PRO A 290 -17.75 1.63 -2.57
CA PRO A 290 -16.96 2.78 -2.14
C PRO A 290 -17.69 4.13 -2.27
N GLN A 291 -18.54 4.27 -3.29
CA GLN A 291 -19.35 5.46 -3.51
C GLN A 291 -20.39 5.69 -2.39
N ASP A 292 -20.76 4.65 -1.64
CA ASP A 292 -21.71 4.70 -0.52
C ASP A 292 -21.00 4.81 0.83
N ALA A 293 -19.66 4.88 0.83
CA ALA A 293 -18.87 5.09 2.03
C ALA A 293 -18.53 6.58 2.22
N VAL A 294 -18.19 6.92 3.46
CA VAL A 294 -17.55 8.17 3.86
C VAL A 294 -16.28 7.83 4.63
N ALA A 295 -15.16 8.47 4.32
CA ALA A 295 -13.91 8.34 5.08
C ALA A 295 -13.72 9.54 6.01
N VAL A 296 -13.13 9.31 7.18
CA VAL A 296 -12.71 10.35 8.12
C VAL A 296 -11.20 10.27 8.32
N GLU A 297 -10.50 11.34 7.99
CA GLU A 297 -9.03 11.43 7.94
C GLU A 297 -8.52 12.72 8.57
N ASN A 298 -7.27 12.76 9.03
CA ASN A 298 -6.62 13.99 9.52
C ASN A 298 -5.34 14.35 8.74
N ALA A 299 -4.97 13.54 7.75
CA ALA A 299 -3.67 13.64 7.08
C ALA A 299 -3.77 13.56 5.55
N PRO A 300 -2.85 14.24 4.81
CA PRO A 300 -2.89 14.29 3.35
C PRO A 300 -2.80 12.93 2.65
N TYR A 301 -1.99 12.00 3.17
CA TYR A 301 -1.82 10.68 2.55
C TYR A 301 -3.09 9.83 2.69
N GLY A 302 -3.74 9.92 3.84
CA GLY A 302 -5.01 9.29 4.11
C GLY A 302 -6.14 9.83 3.25
N ILE A 303 -6.27 11.15 3.15
CA ILE A 303 -7.20 11.82 2.23
C ILE A 303 -7.00 11.31 0.80
N ARG A 304 -5.75 11.31 0.31
CA ARG A 304 -5.45 10.81 -1.05
C ARG A 304 -5.83 9.35 -1.24
N SER A 305 -5.64 8.51 -0.23
CA SER A 305 -6.02 7.09 -0.24
C SER A 305 -7.54 6.91 -0.37
N ALA A 306 -8.33 7.62 0.45
CA ALA A 306 -9.78 7.59 0.41
C ALA A 306 -10.33 8.12 -0.93
N LYS A 307 -9.81 9.26 -1.40
CA LYS A 307 -10.22 9.87 -2.68
C LYS A 307 -9.88 8.98 -3.87
N ALA A 308 -8.70 8.34 -3.87
CA ALA A 308 -8.33 7.38 -4.90
C ALA A 308 -9.20 6.13 -4.91
N ALA A 309 -9.85 5.80 -3.78
CA ALA A 309 -10.83 4.71 -3.69
C ALA A 309 -12.24 5.13 -4.13
N GLY A 310 -12.45 6.40 -4.51
CA GLY A 310 -13.76 6.93 -4.89
C GLY A 310 -14.67 7.25 -3.71
N ILE A 311 -14.10 7.42 -2.51
CA ILE A 311 -14.85 7.63 -1.27
C ILE A 311 -14.93 9.13 -0.97
N PHE A 312 -16.09 9.60 -0.49
CA PHE A 312 -16.24 10.96 0.05
C PHE A 312 -15.43 11.10 1.33
N CYS A 313 -14.55 12.09 1.41
CA CYS A 313 -13.62 12.24 2.52
C CYS A 313 -13.95 13.48 3.35
N ILE A 314 -14.14 13.26 4.65
CA ILE A 314 -14.18 14.31 5.68
C ILE A 314 -12.79 14.39 6.29
N ALA A 315 -12.18 15.58 6.27
CA ALA A 315 -10.94 15.83 6.99
C ALA A 315 -11.21 16.51 8.34
N ILE A 316 -10.55 16.06 9.41
CA ILE A 316 -10.61 16.69 10.73
C ILE A 316 -9.29 17.41 11.06
N THR A 317 -9.37 18.65 11.53
CA THR A 317 -8.20 19.51 11.80
C THR A 317 -7.56 19.25 13.17
N THR A 318 -7.30 17.97 13.51
CA THR A 318 -6.75 17.62 14.84
C THR A 318 -5.30 18.08 15.04
N TYR A 319 -4.46 18.01 13.99
CA TYR A 319 -3.03 18.41 14.06
C TYR A 319 -2.56 19.27 12.89
N LEU A 320 -3.32 19.30 11.79
CA LEU A 320 -2.97 20.05 10.59
C LEU A 320 -4.03 21.14 10.33
N PRO A 321 -3.60 22.32 9.84
CA PRO A 321 -4.53 23.37 9.45
C PRO A 321 -5.34 22.96 8.21
N PRO A 322 -6.52 23.57 7.96
CA PRO A 322 -7.33 23.28 6.78
C PRO A 322 -6.58 23.35 5.45
N SER A 323 -5.58 24.23 5.33
CA SER A 323 -4.75 24.38 4.11
C SER A 323 -3.95 23.13 3.75
N ASP A 324 -3.62 22.28 4.73
CA ASP A 324 -2.96 20.99 4.48
C ASP A 324 -3.97 19.88 4.11
N LEU A 325 -5.28 20.14 4.24
CA LEU A 325 -6.35 19.15 4.12
C LEU A 325 -7.30 19.40 2.94
N GLU A 326 -6.97 20.33 2.05
CA GLU A 326 -7.81 20.78 0.91
C GLU A 326 -8.20 19.68 -0.10
N GLY A 327 -7.56 18.50 -0.03
CA GLY A 327 -7.92 17.35 -0.86
C GLY A 327 -9.22 16.63 -0.44
N ALA A 328 -9.78 16.97 0.72
CA ALA A 328 -11.02 16.39 1.24
C ALA A 328 -12.27 17.10 0.68
N ASP A 329 -13.41 16.43 0.74
CA ASP A 329 -14.70 16.97 0.28
C ASP A 329 -15.36 17.87 1.33
N ALA A 330 -15.05 17.64 2.60
CA ALA A 330 -15.46 18.47 3.73
C ALA A 330 -14.33 18.55 4.76
N ILE A 331 -14.25 19.66 5.48
CA ILE A 331 -13.29 19.87 6.56
C ILE A 331 -14.07 20.24 7.82
N VAL A 332 -13.81 19.55 8.93
CA VAL A 332 -14.44 19.77 10.23
C VAL A 332 -13.39 20.11 11.28
N ASN A 333 -13.79 20.89 12.29
CA ASN A 333 -12.89 21.34 13.34
C ASN A 333 -13.00 20.52 14.64
N SER A 334 -13.96 19.62 14.70
CA SER A 334 -14.26 18.81 15.88
C SER A 334 -14.86 17.46 15.49
N HIS A 335 -14.75 16.46 16.39
CA HIS A 335 -15.34 15.14 16.17
C HIS A 335 -16.87 15.17 16.13
N GLU A 336 -17.51 16.11 16.83
CA GLU A 336 -18.96 16.25 16.87
C GLU A 336 -19.54 16.63 15.50
N GLU A 337 -18.84 17.49 14.76
CA GLU A 337 -19.22 17.92 13.41
C GLU A 337 -19.25 16.76 12.40
N ILE A 338 -18.48 15.69 12.63
CA ILE A 338 -18.46 14.49 11.75
C ILE A 338 -19.88 13.94 11.58
N VAL A 339 -20.65 13.83 12.67
CA VAL A 339 -22.00 13.26 12.63
C VAL A 339 -22.90 14.09 11.71
N SER A 340 -22.88 15.40 11.88
CA SER A 340 -23.70 16.32 11.08
C SER A 340 -23.36 16.23 9.59
N VAL A 341 -22.06 16.25 9.24
CA VAL A 341 -21.62 16.17 7.84
C VAL A 341 -21.98 14.82 7.21
N VAL A 342 -21.85 13.71 7.94
CA VAL A 342 -22.27 12.38 7.44
C VAL A 342 -23.78 12.34 7.18
N LEU A 343 -24.60 12.89 8.09
CA LEU A 343 -26.05 12.94 7.93
C LEU A 343 -26.48 13.83 6.77
N GLU A 344 -25.85 15.00 6.61
CA GLU A 344 -26.09 15.89 5.47
C GLU A 344 -25.76 15.20 4.15
N GLU A 345 -24.63 14.47 4.11
CA GLU A 345 -24.21 13.72 2.93
C GLU A 345 -25.16 12.55 2.60
N ASP A 346 -25.65 11.83 3.61
CA ASP A 346 -26.66 10.78 3.45
C ASP A 346 -27.96 11.32 2.86
N VAL A 347 -28.47 12.43 3.40
CA VAL A 347 -29.66 13.10 2.87
C VAL A 347 -29.44 13.59 1.43
N ARG A 348 -28.27 14.16 1.14
CA ARG A 348 -27.92 14.66 -0.19
C ARG A 348 -27.92 13.52 -1.22
N ARG A 349 -27.33 12.38 -0.91
CA ARG A 349 -27.31 11.20 -1.80
C ARG A 349 -28.70 10.63 -2.04
N LYS A 350 -29.50 10.50 -0.97
CA LYS A 350 -30.89 10.00 -1.07
C LYS A 350 -31.81 10.90 -1.89
N ALA A 351 -31.53 12.20 -1.95
CA ALA A 351 -32.28 13.14 -2.77
C ALA A 351 -31.88 13.11 -4.27
N GLY A 352 -30.72 12.54 -4.60
CA GLY A 352 -30.17 12.48 -5.96
C GLY A 352 -30.24 11.11 -6.65
N ALA A 353 -30.55 10.04 -5.90
CA ALA A 353 -30.77 8.67 -6.39
C ALA A 353 -32.19 8.47 -6.95
#